data_AF-A0A9D6J4K5-F1
#
_entry.id   AF-A0A9D6J4K5-F1
#
_cell.length_a   1.000
_cell.length_b   1.000
_cell.length_c   1.000
_cell.angle_alpha   90.00
_cell.angle_beta   90.00
_cell.angle_gamma   90.00
#
_symmetry.space_group_name_H-M   'P 1'
#
loop_
_entity.id
_entity.type
_entity.pdbx_description
1 polymer ?
#
loop_
_entity_poly.entity_id
_entity_poly.type
_entity_poly.pdbx_seq_one_letter_code
_entity_poly.pdbx_strand_id
1 'polypeptide(L)'
;MKKSLKTYPMAQRHNLVHLKDFGRLPEGGFSASKFVDSIPNIHAGVTLRKVIDSLIQARKSNRPVLLGMGAHVIKCGVSPYLIKLMESSALTGIAMNGAAAIHDFELAYFGETSEDVAKELKEGRFGCVEETGAWMSETIDKGAKANLGLGKCLVMEIDS
;
A
#
# COMPACT_ATOMS: atom_id res chain seq x y z
N MET A 1 -41.66 22.53 19.05
CA MET A 1 -40.67 23.55 19.46
C MET A 1 -39.28 23.09 19.06
N LYS A 2 -38.58 23.81 18.16
CA LYS A 2 -37.16 23.55 17.87
C LYS A 2 -36.31 24.02 19.06
N LYS A 3 -35.50 23.14 19.65
CA LYS A 3 -34.51 23.54 20.69
C LYS A 3 -33.54 24.56 20.08
N SER A 4 -33.31 25.68 20.77
CA SER A 4 -32.29 26.66 20.37
C SER A 4 -30.89 26.09 20.65
N LEU A 5 -29.97 26.32 19.71
CA LEU A 5 -28.56 25.95 19.86
C LEU A 5 -27.93 26.82 20.96
N LYS A 6 -27.24 26.19 21.93
CA LYS A 6 -26.45 26.89 22.96
C LYS A 6 -24.97 26.78 22.64
N THR A 7 -24.25 27.89 22.76
CA THR A 7 -22.79 27.99 22.61
C THR A 7 -22.13 28.28 23.96
N TYR A 8 -20.81 28.12 24.07
CA TYR A 8 -20.05 28.40 25.30
C TYR A 8 -18.67 29.06 24.98
N PRO A 9 -18.10 29.85 25.92
CA PRO A 9 -16.82 30.54 25.71
C PRO A 9 -15.62 29.59 25.56
N MET A 10 -14.66 29.98 24.72
CA MET A 10 -13.41 29.23 24.49
C MET A 10 -12.61 28.95 25.79
N ALA A 11 -12.64 29.88 26.75
CA ALA A 11 -11.96 29.72 28.04
C ALA A 11 -12.46 28.53 28.87
N GLN A 12 -13.67 28.03 28.59
CA GLN A 12 -14.24 26.85 29.25
C GLN A 12 -13.89 25.55 28.51
N ARG A 13 -13.32 25.63 27.31
CA ARG A 13 -12.98 24.45 26.49
C ARG A 13 -11.63 23.90 26.87
N HIS A 14 -11.57 22.60 27.18
CA HIS A 14 -10.30 21.88 27.21
C HIS A 14 -9.81 21.63 25.77
N ASN A 15 -8.69 22.25 25.41
CA ASN A 15 -8.12 22.14 24.06
C ASN A 15 -7.00 21.09 24.07
N LEU A 16 -7.04 20.13 23.14
CA LEU A 16 -6.08 19.03 23.05
C LEU A 16 -4.87 19.32 22.15
N VAL A 17 -4.91 20.41 21.39
CA VAL A 17 -3.87 20.79 20.43
C VAL A 17 -3.48 22.24 20.66
N HIS A 18 -2.19 22.48 20.69
CA HIS A 18 -1.56 23.79 20.88
C HIS A 18 -0.60 24.08 19.74
N LEU A 19 -0.24 25.36 19.56
CA LEU A 19 0.69 25.78 18.50
C LEU A 19 2.05 25.06 18.56
N LYS A 20 2.50 24.68 19.76
CA LYS A 20 3.74 23.92 19.96
C LYS A 20 3.68 22.50 19.39
N ASP A 21 2.49 21.96 19.18
CA ASP A 21 2.28 20.60 18.67
C ASP A 21 2.30 20.55 17.14
N PHE A 22 2.39 21.71 16.47
CA PHE A 22 2.45 21.81 15.03
C PHE A 22 3.82 21.36 14.50
N GLY A 23 3.79 20.81 13.29
CA GLY A 23 4.99 20.43 12.56
C GLY A 23 5.82 21.66 12.21
N ARG A 24 7.13 21.47 12.06
CA ARG A 24 8.07 22.56 11.74
C ARG A 24 8.82 22.22 10.49
N LEU A 25 8.73 23.10 9.48
CA LEU A 25 9.46 22.91 8.24
C LEU A 25 10.97 22.83 8.53
N PRO A 26 11.67 21.81 8.01
CA PRO A 26 13.10 21.68 8.26
C PRO A 26 13.87 22.78 7.54
N GLU A 27 14.89 23.33 8.20
CA GLU A 27 15.80 24.31 7.59
C GLU A 27 16.82 23.63 6.65
N GLY A 28 17.21 24.35 5.61
CA GLY A 28 18.17 23.92 4.59
C GLY A 28 17.54 23.18 3.41
N GLY A 29 18.36 22.44 2.67
CA GLY A 29 17.90 21.63 1.54
C GLY A 29 16.98 20.47 1.96
N PHE A 30 16.18 19.99 1.01
CA PHE A 30 15.24 18.89 1.23
C PHE A 30 15.97 17.61 1.67
N SER A 31 15.45 16.97 2.71
CA SER A 31 15.83 15.64 3.15
C SER A 31 14.58 14.88 3.56
N ALA A 32 14.42 13.65 3.05
CA ALA A 32 13.28 12.80 3.38
C ALA A 32 13.20 12.51 4.89
N SER A 33 14.34 12.27 5.55
CA SER A 33 14.38 12.08 7.01
C SER A 33 13.88 13.32 7.74
N LYS A 34 14.45 14.49 7.42
CA LYS A 34 14.05 15.75 8.05
C LYS A 34 12.57 16.07 7.80
N PHE A 35 12.03 15.71 6.64
CA PHE A 35 10.61 15.84 6.35
C PHE A 35 9.76 14.93 7.24
N VAL A 36 10.11 13.64 7.38
CA VAL A 36 9.39 12.73 8.29
C VAL A 36 9.47 13.22 9.74
N ASP A 37 10.63 13.69 10.18
CA ASP A 37 10.84 14.26 11.51
C ASP A 37 10.00 15.53 11.74
N SER A 38 9.72 16.29 10.68
CA SER A 38 8.88 17.48 10.74
C SER A 38 7.39 17.22 10.91
N ILE A 39 6.91 15.99 10.68
CA ILE A 39 5.49 15.65 10.77
C ILE A 39 5.01 15.86 12.22
N PRO A 40 3.92 16.63 12.46
CA PRO A 40 3.38 16.88 13.79
C PRO A 40 3.14 15.60 14.60
N ASN A 41 3.53 15.55 15.87
CA ASN A 41 3.33 14.37 16.73
C ASN A 41 1.91 14.32 17.34
N ILE A 42 0.91 14.42 16.49
CA ILE A 42 -0.52 14.38 16.84
C ILE A 42 -1.26 13.45 15.88
N HIS A 43 -2.31 12.78 16.40
CA HIS A 43 -3.17 11.88 15.63
C HIS A 43 -2.39 10.90 14.72
N ALA A 44 -2.55 11.01 13.40
CA ALA A 44 -1.90 10.15 12.42
C ALA A 44 -0.37 10.20 12.49
N GLY A 45 0.22 11.33 12.89
CA GLY A 45 1.66 11.45 13.06
C GLY A 45 2.19 10.58 14.21
N VAL A 46 1.40 10.39 15.28
CA VAL A 46 1.75 9.44 16.35
C VAL A 46 1.68 8.01 15.82
N THR A 47 0.60 7.68 15.09
CA THR A 47 0.40 6.34 14.52
C THR A 47 1.51 5.98 13.53
N LEU A 48 1.89 6.90 12.64
CA LEU A 48 2.96 6.70 11.66
C LEU A 48 4.28 6.32 12.35
N ARG A 49 4.69 7.09 13.36
CA ARG A 49 5.92 6.81 14.14
C ARG A 49 5.84 5.47 14.85
N LYS A 50 4.71 5.14 15.49
CA LYS A 50 4.52 3.84 16.13
C LYS A 50 4.67 2.67 15.14
N VAL A 51 4.14 2.82 13.93
CA VAL A 51 4.32 1.81 12.87
C VAL A 51 5.80 1.71 12.50
N ILE A 52 6.46 2.82 12.20
CA ILE A 52 7.89 2.86 11.85
C ILE A 52 8.73 2.19 12.95
N ASP A 53 8.55 2.58 14.21
CA ASP A 53 9.27 2.01 15.34
C ASP A 53 9.02 0.51 15.48
N SER A 54 7.76 0.07 15.34
CA SER A 54 7.41 -1.35 15.43
C SER A 54 8.07 -2.18 14.32
N LEU A 55 8.12 -1.65 13.10
CA LEU A 55 8.81 -2.28 11.98
C LEU A 55 10.32 -2.39 12.26
N ILE A 56 10.95 -1.29 12.69
CA ILE A 56 12.38 -1.27 13.01
C ILE A 56 12.71 -2.26 14.12
N GLN A 57 11.92 -2.29 15.20
CA GLN A 57 12.14 -3.22 16.32
C GLN A 57 11.96 -4.67 15.88
N ALA A 58 10.91 -4.99 15.11
CA ALA A 58 10.72 -6.33 14.58
C ALA A 58 11.94 -6.80 13.78
N ARG A 59 12.47 -5.95 12.89
CA ARG A 59 13.65 -6.29 12.09
C ARG A 59 14.94 -6.39 12.92
N LYS A 60 15.17 -5.49 13.88
CA LYS A 60 16.30 -5.58 14.83
C LYS A 60 16.26 -6.87 15.65
N SER A 61 15.08 -7.37 15.97
CA SER A 61 14.88 -8.65 16.66
C SER A 61 14.79 -9.86 15.74
N ASN A 62 15.17 -9.74 14.46
CA ASN A 62 15.09 -10.80 13.45
C ASN A 62 13.69 -11.41 13.26
N ARG A 63 12.63 -10.64 13.52
CA ARG A 63 11.23 -11.08 13.34
C ARG A 63 10.72 -10.69 11.95
N PRO A 64 9.91 -11.55 11.30
CA PRO A 64 9.33 -11.23 10.00
C PRO A 64 8.39 -10.02 10.09
N VAL A 65 8.37 -9.25 9.01
CA VAL A 65 7.44 -8.16 8.73
C VAL A 65 6.64 -8.54 7.49
N LEU A 66 5.32 -8.64 7.63
CA LEU A 66 4.42 -8.99 6.55
C LEU A 66 3.50 -7.82 6.23
N LEU A 67 3.33 -7.50 4.95
CA LEU A 67 2.39 -6.49 4.47
C LEU A 67 1.16 -7.16 3.87
N GLY A 68 -0.01 -6.89 4.44
CA GLY A 68 -1.30 -7.19 3.82
C GLY A 68 -1.76 -6.01 2.98
N MET A 69 -2.06 -6.22 1.68
CA MET A 69 -2.48 -5.15 0.78
C MET A 69 -3.51 -5.59 -0.27
N GLY A 70 -4.17 -4.61 -0.88
CA GLY A 70 -5.07 -4.84 -2.02
C GLY A 70 -4.58 -4.12 -3.29
N ALA A 71 -5.31 -4.35 -4.37
CA ALA A 71 -5.06 -3.84 -5.73
C ALA A 71 -4.56 -2.39 -5.84
N HIS A 72 -5.13 -1.46 -5.06
CA HIS A 72 -4.79 -0.03 -5.14
C HIS A 72 -3.33 0.27 -4.86
N VAL A 73 -2.63 -0.55 -4.08
CA VAL A 73 -1.21 -0.33 -3.81
C VAL A 73 -0.39 -0.53 -5.09
N ILE A 74 -0.67 -1.58 -5.84
CA ILE A 74 0.04 -1.90 -7.09
C ILE A 74 -0.32 -0.90 -8.20
N LYS A 75 -1.62 -0.75 -8.52
CA LYS A 75 -2.04 0.08 -9.66
C LYS A 75 -1.76 1.58 -9.48
N CYS A 76 -1.53 2.05 -8.24
CA CYS A 76 -1.12 3.43 -7.98
C CYS A 76 0.40 3.62 -8.00
N GLY A 77 1.17 2.63 -8.48
CA GLY A 77 2.61 2.74 -8.70
C GLY A 77 3.46 2.61 -7.44
N VAL A 78 2.96 1.95 -6.38
CA VAL A 78 3.72 1.80 -5.13
C VAL A 78 4.73 0.64 -5.21
N SER A 79 4.63 -0.25 -6.21
CA SER A 79 5.47 -1.44 -6.37
C SER A 79 6.99 -1.18 -6.23
N PRO A 80 7.59 -0.13 -6.86
CA PRO A 80 9.03 0.11 -6.73
C PRO A 80 9.49 0.35 -5.28
N TYR A 81 8.66 0.99 -4.47
CA TYR A 81 8.98 1.22 -3.04
C TYR A 81 8.88 -0.07 -2.24
N LEU A 82 7.89 -0.92 -2.52
CA LEU A 82 7.76 -2.23 -1.88
C LEU A 82 8.94 -3.13 -2.22
N ILE A 83 9.33 -3.17 -3.50
CA ILE A 83 10.52 -3.90 -3.95
C ILE A 83 11.74 -3.41 -3.17
N LYS A 84 11.92 -2.08 -3.02
CA LYS A 84 13.05 -1.56 -2.27
C LYS A 84 13.04 -1.97 -0.78
N LEU A 85 11.87 -2.03 -0.16
CA LEU A 85 11.71 -2.52 1.20
C LEU A 85 11.98 -4.02 1.31
N MET A 86 11.67 -4.81 0.28
CA MET A 86 11.98 -6.24 0.22
C MET A 86 13.48 -6.48 0.05
N GLU A 87 14.13 -5.79 -0.89
CA GLU A 87 15.59 -5.86 -1.10
C GLU A 87 16.39 -5.52 0.17
N SER A 88 15.94 -4.52 0.93
CA SER A 88 16.57 -4.12 2.19
C SER A 88 16.19 -5.02 3.37
N SER A 89 15.40 -6.08 3.14
CA SER A 89 14.83 -6.95 4.18
C SER A 89 14.01 -6.21 5.24
N ALA A 90 13.56 -4.99 4.97
CA ALA A 90 12.65 -4.24 5.84
C ALA A 90 11.23 -4.82 5.77
N LEU A 91 10.84 -5.32 4.61
CA LEU A 91 9.63 -6.10 4.34
C LEU A 91 10.04 -7.53 3.97
N THR A 92 9.48 -8.54 4.65
CA THR A 92 9.90 -9.95 4.45
C THR A 92 8.86 -10.81 3.74
N GLY A 93 7.65 -10.30 3.53
CA GLY A 93 6.61 -11.01 2.80
C GLY A 93 5.41 -10.12 2.56
N ILE A 94 4.64 -10.49 1.53
CA ILE A 94 3.44 -9.78 1.13
C ILE A 94 2.29 -10.78 1.06
N ALA A 95 1.13 -10.38 1.56
CA ALA A 95 -0.14 -11.04 1.35
C ALA A 95 -1.04 -10.08 0.56
N MET A 96 -1.56 -10.53 -0.57
CA MET A 96 -2.39 -9.70 -1.43
C MET A 96 -3.61 -10.46 -1.96
N ASN A 97 -4.63 -9.73 -2.39
CA ASN A 97 -5.82 -10.31 -3.02
C ASN A 97 -5.59 -10.58 -4.52
N GLY A 98 -6.50 -11.32 -5.16
CA GLY A 98 -6.39 -11.68 -6.58
C GLY A 98 -6.31 -10.47 -7.51
N ALA A 99 -7.04 -9.39 -7.20
CA ALA A 99 -6.98 -8.16 -8.00
C ALA A 99 -5.59 -7.49 -7.96
N ALA A 100 -4.88 -7.54 -6.84
CA ALA A 100 -3.51 -7.06 -6.78
C ALA A 100 -2.56 -7.91 -7.64
N ALA A 101 -2.74 -9.23 -7.63
CA ALA A 101 -1.97 -10.14 -8.47
C ALA A 101 -2.23 -9.90 -9.96
N ILE A 102 -3.48 -9.63 -10.36
CA ILE A 102 -3.84 -9.25 -11.73
C ILE A 102 -3.14 -7.96 -12.15
N HIS A 103 -3.22 -6.90 -11.34
CA HIS A 103 -2.56 -5.63 -11.68
C HIS A 103 -1.04 -5.77 -11.78
N ASP A 104 -0.41 -6.55 -10.90
CA ASP A 104 1.03 -6.78 -10.93
C ASP A 104 1.43 -7.57 -12.18
N PHE A 105 0.67 -8.61 -12.52
CA PHE A 105 0.84 -9.41 -13.73
C PHE A 105 0.69 -8.56 -15.01
N GLU A 106 -0.38 -7.77 -15.11
CA GLU A 106 -0.62 -6.91 -16.28
C GLU A 106 0.46 -5.85 -16.45
N LEU A 107 0.90 -5.22 -15.36
CA LEU A 107 2.02 -4.27 -15.41
C LEU A 107 3.32 -4.93 -15.86
N ALA A 108 3.58 -6.18 -15.44
CA ALA A 108 4.78 -6.90 -15.82
C ALA A 108 4.77 -7.34 -17.30
N TYR A 109 3.63 -7.81 -17.81
CA TYR A 109 3.50 -8.28 -19.20
C TYR A 109 3.24 -7.17 -20.22
N PHE A 110 2.38 -6.22 -19.89
CA PHE A 110 1.86 -5.22 -20.84
C PHE A 110 2.40 -3.81 -20.56
N GLY A 111 2.95 -3.56 -19.37
CA GLY A 111 3.37 -2.22 -18.95
C GLY A 111 2.21 -1.30 -18.56
N GLU A 112 0.97 -1.80 -18.59
CA GLU A 112 -0.25 -1.07 -18.28
C GLU A 112 -1.28 -1.96 -17.58
N THR A 113 -2.20 -1.35 -16.83
CA THR A 113 -3.24 -2.04 -16.09
C THR A 113 -4.37 -1.07 -15.73
N SER A 114 -5.45 -1.60 -15.16
CA SER A 114 -6.65 -0.88 -14.72
C SER A 114 -7.55 -0.48 -15.89
N GLU A 115 -8.78 -0.97 -15.83
CA GLU A 115 -9.85 -0.65 -16.77
C GLU A 115 -10.82 0.41 -16.22
N ASP A 116 -11.65 0.98 -17.09
CA ASP A 116 -12.78 1.82 -16.69
C ASP A 116 -13.92 0.95 -16.16
N VAL A 117 -13.94 0.75 -14.85
CA VAL A 117 -14.92 -0.09 -14.15
C VAL A 117 -16.36 0.28 -14.50
N ALA A 118 -16.69 1.56 -14.60
CA ALA A 118 -18.07 1.99 -14.84
C ALA A 118 -18.53 1.65 -16.26
N LYS A 119 -17.63 1.86 -17.24
CA LYS A 119 -17.86 1.51 -18.63
C LYS A 119 -17.94 -0.01 -18.82
N GLU A 120 -16.92 -0.74 -18.37
CA GLU A 120 -16.80 -2.18 -18.67
C GLU A 120 -17.82 -3.04 -17.92
N LEU A 121 -18.27 -2.63 -16.72
CA LEU A 121 -19.40 -3.28 -16.04
C LEU A 121 -20.71 -3.14 -16.83
N LYS A 122 -20.96 -1.95 -17.40
CA LYS A 122 -22.14 -1.72 -18.23
C LYS A 122 -22.14 -2.58 -19.48
N GLU A 123 -20.95 -2.88 -20.00
CA GLU A 123 -20.77 -3.69 -21.21
C GLU A 123 -20.57 -5.19 -20.92
N GLY A 124 -20.53 -5.60 -19.65
CA GLY A 124 -20.34 -7.00 -19.25
C GLY A 124 -18.94 -7.54 -19.53
N ARG A 125 -17.95 -6.66 -19.68
CA ARG A 125 -16.56 -7.02 -20.02
C ARG A 125 -15.57 -6.81 -18.87
N PHE A 126 -16.05 -6.34 -17.72
CA PHE A 126 -15.20 -6.07 -16.56
C PHE A 126 -14.42 -7.32 -16.12
N GLY A 127 -13.09 -7.22 -16.10
CA GLY A 127 -12.19 -8.33 -15.75
C GLY A 127 -12.11 -9.46 -16.78
N CYS A 128 -12.55 -9.23 -18.03
CA CYS A 128 -12.64 -10.25 -19.08
C CYS A 128 -11.54 -10.14 -20.15
N VAL A 129 -10.34 -9.65 -19.81
CA VAL A 129 -9.19 -9.61 -20.73
C VAL A 129 -8.71 -11.04 -21.00
N GLU A 130 -8.71 -11.45 -22.27
CA GLU A 130 -8.43 -12.83 -22.68
C GLU A 130 -7.00 -13.26 -22.30
N GLU A 131 -6.01 -12.43 -22.63
CA GLU A 131 -4.60 -12.71 -22.36
C GLU A 131 -4.31 -12.82 -20.87
N THR A 132 -4.80 -11.87 -20.06
CA THR A 132 -4.64 -11.90 -18.60
C THR A 132 -5.17 -13.20 -18.01
N GLY A 133 -6.42 -13.56 -18.34
CA GLY A 133 -7.05 -14.77 -17.81
C GLY A 133 -6.37 -16.06 -18.28
N ALA A 134 -6.11 -16.17 -19.58
CA ALA A 134 -5.53 -17.37 -20.18
C ALA A 134 -4.11 -17.62 -19.69
N TRP A 135 -3.24 -16.60 -19.70
CA TRP A 135 -1.83 -16.76 -19.35
C TRP A 135 -1.61 -16.97 -17.85
N MET A 136 -2.38 -16.28 -16.99
CA MET A 136 -2.37 -16.58 -15.56
C MET A 136 -2.82 -18.02 -15.30
N SER A 137 -3.89 -18.50 -15.96
CA SER A 137 -4.34 -19.88 -15.79
C SER A 137 -3.28 -20.89 -16.24
N GLU A 138 -2.65 -20.66 -17.39
CA GLU A 138 -1.62 -21.55 -17.92
C GLU A 138 -0.41 -21.66 -16.98
N THR A 139 0.10 -20.53 -16.50
CA THR A 139 1.25 -20.50 -15.58
C THR A 139 0.92 -21.14 -14.23
N ILE A 140 -0.31 -20.96 -13.74
CA ILE A 140 -0.81 -21.62 -12.53
C ILE A 140 -0.85 -23.14 -12.72
N ASP A 141 -1.38 -23.65 -13.84
CA ASP A 141 -1.46 -25.09 -14.11
C ASP A 141 -0.07 -25.73 -14.24
N LYS A 142 0.85 -25.04 -14.95
CA LYS A 142 2.26 -25.45 -15.04
C LYS A 142 2.92 -25.49 -13.66
N GLY A 143 2.75 -24.43 -12.87
CA GLY A 143 3.32 -24.33 -11.53
C GLY A 143 2.74 -25.33 -10.53
N ALA A 144 1.44 -25.63 -10.62
CA ALA A 144 0.79 -26.65 -9.80
C ALA A 144 1.38 -28.05 -10.06
N LYS A 145 1.63 -28.40 -11.34
CA LYS A 145 2.32 -29.66 -11.71
C LYS A 145 3.76 -29.71 -11.17
N ALA A 146 4.40 -28.56 -11.02
CA ALA A 146 5.74 -28.41 -10.45
C ALA A 146 5.75 -28.19 -8.92
N ASN A 147 4.59 -28.28 -8.24
CA ASN A 147 4.44 -28.05 -6.80
C ASN A 147 4.95 -26.67 -6.32
N LEU A 148 4.73 -25.63 -7.13
CA LEU A 148 5.09 -24.25 -6.84
C LEU A 148 3.93 -23.48 -6.19
N GLY A 149 4.27 -22.51 -5.35
CA GLY A 149 3.29 -21.56 -4.81
C GLY A 149 2.86 -20.53 -5.87
N LEU A 150 1.60 -20.09 -5.82
CA LEU A 150 0.97 -19.19 -6.80
C LEU A 150 1.84 -17.98 -7.22
N GLY A 151 2.44 -17.28 -6.25
CA GLY A 151 3.29 -16.12 -6.55
C GLY A 151 4.51 -16.45 -7.39
N LYS A 152 5.06 -17.67 -7.27
CA LYS A 152 6.16 -18.15 -8.13
C LYS A 152 5.65 -18.54 -9.51
N CYS A 153 4.44 -19.10 -9.60
CA CYS A 153 3.82 -19.48 -10.87
C CYS A 153 3.66 -18.28 -11.80
N LEU A 154 3.12 -17.17 -11.29
CA LEU A 154 2.77 -15.98 -12.09
C LEU A 154 3.95 -15.26 -12.74
N VAL A 155 5.19 -15.56 -12.32
CA VAL A 155 6.41 -14.96 -12.86
C VAL A 155 7.24 -15.93 -13.72
N MET A 156 6.78 -17.17 -13.91
CA MET A 156 7.58 -18.21 -14.58
C MET A 156 7.97 -17.87 -16.02
N GLU A 157 7.13 -17.11 -16.72
CA GLU A 157 7.26 -16.85 -18.16
C GLU A 157 7.50 -15.35 -18.44
N ILE A 158 7.80 -14.54 -17.41
CA ILE A 158 8.06 -13.09 -17.54
C ILE A 158 9.52 -12.81 -17.93
N ASP A 159 10.44 -13.73 -17.62
CA ASP A 159 11.89 -13.60 -17.85
C ASP A 159 12.41 -14.47 -19.01
N SER A 160 11.52 -15.05 -19.83
CA SER A 160 11.84 -15.99 -20.93
C SER A 160 11.93 -15.36 -22.31
#